data_AF-A0AAJ1JXA2-F1
#
_entry.id   AF-A0AAJ1JXA2-F1
#
_cell.length_a   1.000
_cell.length_b   1.000
_cell.length_c   1.000
_cell.angle_alpha   90.00
_cell.angle_beta   90.00
_cell.angle_gamma   90.00
#
_symmetry.space_group_name_H-M   'P 1'
#
loop_
_entity.id
_entity.type
_entity.pdbx_description
1 polymer ?
#
loop_
_entity_poly.entity_id
_entity_poly.type
_entity_poly.pdbx_seq_one_letter_code
_entity_poly.pdbx_strand_id
1 'polypeptide(L)'
;MNKEEIKRNNIILHEALTKELLNNHSIAALMKLIEMGREIELIYNNKSISITHLDNKILFSFEDSTERFNDIWSVIVQGRTDGDFFIDCWNEMSIKALF
;
A
#
# COMPACT_ATOMS: atom_id res chain seq x y z
N MET A 1 -12.05 21.30 17.34
CA MET A 1 -12.18 20.98 15.90
C MET A 1 -13.56 20.39 15.67
N ASN A 2 -14.33 20.92 14.72
CA ASN A 2 -15.66 20.38 14.43
C ASN A 2 -15.57 19.18 13.45
N LYS A 3 -16.66 18.41 13.29
CA LYS A 3 -16.67 17.20 12.45
C LYS A 3 -16.32 17.47 10.98
N GLU A 4 -16.79 18.60 10.44
CA GLU A 4 -16.52 18.99 9.04
C GLU A 4 -15.05 19.33 8.81
N GLU A 5 -14.42 19.96 9.79
CA GLU A 5 -13.00 20.30 9.77
C GLU A 5 -12.13 19.04 9.84
N ILE A 6 -12.47 18.06 10.67
CA ILE A 6 -11.82 16.74 10.70
C ILE A 6 -11.94 16.04 9.35
N LYS A 7 -13.15 16.00 8.78
CA LYS A 7 -13.41 15.37 7.49
C LYS A 7 -12.60 16.02 6.37
N ARG A 8 -12.58 17.36 6.31
CA ARG A 8 -11.79 18.11 5.34
C ARG A 8 -10.30 17.82 5.47
N ASN A 9 -9.78 17.81 6.70
CA ASN A 9 -8.36 17.53 6.94
C ASN A 9 -7.99 16.11 6.52
N ASN A 10 -8.87 15.12 6.75
CA ASN A 10 -8.65 13.75 6.28
C ASN A 10 -8.62 13.66 4.74
N ILE A 11 -9.49 14.37 4.04
CA ILE A 11 -9.48 14.41 2.57
C ILE A 11 -8.15 15.00 2.06
N ILE A 12 -7.74 16.14 2.61
CA ILE A 12 -6.48 16.81 2.23
C ILE A 12 -5.29 15.86 2.48
N LEU A 13 -5.28 15.16 3.61
CA LEU A 13 -4.23 14.20 3.94
C LEU A 13 -4.20 13.02 2.95
N HIS A 14 -5.36 12.42 2.64
CA HIS A 14 -5.44 11.34 1.65
C HIS A 14 -4.94 11.78 0.28
N GLU A 15 -5.29 12.97 -0.17
CA GLU A 15 -4.82 13.52 -1.45
C GLU A 15 -3.31 13.76 -1.44
N ALA A 16 -2.78 14.30 -0.34
CA ALA A 16 -1.35 14.53 -0.19
C ALA A 16 -0.55 13.22 -0.22
N LEU A 17 -0.99 12.21 0.55
CA LEU A 17 -0.36 10.89 0.57
C LEU A 17 -0.48 10.19 -0.78
N THR A 18 -1.62 10.31 -1.47
CA THR A 18 -1.80 9.74 -2.81
C THR A 18 -0.82 10.35 -3.81
N LYS A 19 -0.66 11.68 -3.80
CA LYS A 19 0.32 12.36 -4.65
C LYS A 19 1.75 11.95 -4.32
N GLU A 20 2.07 11.85 -3.05
CA GLU A 20 3.39 11.43 -2.58
C GLU A 20 3.72 9.98 -3.02
N LEU A 21 2.74 9.09 -2.94
CA LEU A 21 2.88 7.71 -3.41
C LEU A 21 3.06 7.65 -4.94
N LEU A 22 2.22 8.35 -5.70
CA LEU A 22 2.23 8.29 -7.17
C LEU A 22 3.42 9.01 -7.82
N ASN A 23 3.88 10.13 -7.25
CA ASN A 23 4.92 10.95 -7.85
C ASN A 23 6.31 10.62 -7.34
N ASN A 24 6.43 10.14 -6.10
CA ASN A 24 7.71 9.94 -5.44
C ASN A 24 7.93 8.49 -4.98
N HIS A 25 7.00 7.56 -5.29
CA HIS A 25 7.07 6.16 -4.85
C HIS A 25 7.37 6.03 -3.36
N SER A 26 6.74 6.86 -2.53
CA SER A 26 7.06 6.91 -1.10
C SER A 26 6.50 5.72 -0.33
N ILE A 27 7.40 4.91 0.27
CA ILE A 27 7.01 3.80 1.17
C ILE A 27 6.22 4.32 2.38
N ALA A 28 6.57 5.49 2.92
CA ALA A 28 5.83 6.07 4.03
C ALA A 28 4.39 6.42 3.65
N ALA A 29 4.18 6.91 2.42
CA ALA A 29 2.84 7.19 1.90
C ALA A 29 2.05 5.90 1.66
N LEU A 30 2.68 4.87 1.09
CA LEU A 30 2.11 3.51 0.96
C LEU A 30 1.62 3.01 2.33
N MET A 31 2.51 3.00 3.33
CA MET A 31 2.19 2.52 4.67
C MET A 31 0.99 3.26 5.26
N LYS A 32 0.99 4.59 5.19
CA LYS A 32 -0.11 5.40 5.74
C LYS A 32 -1.43 5.17 5.01
N LEU A 33 -1.42 5.02 3.69
CA LEU A 33 -2.66 4.74 2.94
C LEU A 33 -3.25 3.38 3.32
N ILE A 34 -2.43 2.34 3.46
CA ILE A 34 -2.90 1.02 3.94
C ILE A 34 -3.43 1.09 5.37
N GLU A 35 -2.76 1.79 6.28
CA GLU A 35 -3.23 2.00 7.66
C GLU A 35 -4.57 2.76 7.71
N MET A 36 -4.83 3.64 6.73
CA MET A 36 -6.11 4.32 6.56
C MET A 36 -7.18 3.44 5.88
N GLY A 37 -6.88 2.17 5.63
CA GLY A 37 -7.80 1.19 5.07
C GLY A 37 -7.94 1.22 3.55
N ARG A 38 -7.00 1.86 2.84
CA ARG A 38 -6.98 1.82 1.36
C ARG A 38 -6.45 0.48 0.88
N GLU A 39 -6.93 0.06 -0.28
CA GLU A 39 -6.33 -1.03 -1.03
C GLU A 39 -5.46 -0.48 -2.16
N ILE A 40 -4.30 -1.09 -2.35
CA ILE A 40 -3.30 -0.66 -3.33
C ILE A 40 -2.98 -1.83 -4.25
N GLU A 41 -3.21 -1.64 -5.55
CA GLU A 41 -2.76 -2.55 -6.59
C GLU A 41 -1.48 -2.04 -7.24
N LEU A 42 -0.50 -2.94 -7.35
CA LEU A 42 0.79 -2.70 -7.99
C LEU A 42 1.01 -3.72 -9.12
N ILE A 43 1.90 -3.38 -10.04
CA ILE A 43 2.40 -4.29 -11.06
C ILE A 43 3.91 -4.39 -10.93
N TYR A 44 4.41 -5.63 -10.88
CA TYR A 44 5.83 -5.97 -10.94
C TYR A 44 6.02 -7.13 -11.92
N ASN A 45 6.96 -7.04 -12.87
CA ASN A 45 7.19 -8.08 -13.90
C ASN A 45 5.91 -8.55 -14.64
N ASN A 46 4.99 -7.62 -14.95
CA ASN A 46 3.67 -7.89 -15.54
C ASN A 46 2.71 -8.71 -14.67
N LYS A 47 3.02 -8.88 -13.39
CA LYS A 47 2.20 -9.59 -12.41
C LYS A 47 1.56 -8.60 -11.43
N SER A 48 0.34 -8.92 -11.01
CA SER A 48 -0.43 -8.07 -10.09
C SER A 48 -0.08 -8.40 -8.65
N ILE A 49 0.09 -7.34 -7.85
CA ILE A 49 0.20 -7.40 -6.40
C ILE A 49 -0.97 -6.59 -5.84
N SER A 50 -1.64 -7.10 -4.79
CA SER A 50 -2.59 -6.30 -4.00
C SER A 50 -2.16 -6.28 -2.54
N ILE A 51 -2.27 -5.11 -1.92
CA ILE A 51 -2.03 -4.91 -0.50
C ILE A 51 -3.27 -4.26 0.09
N THR A 52 -3.87 -4.89 1.09
CA THR A 52 -5.09 -4.39 1.73
C THR A 52 -5.15 -4.76 3.20
N HIS A 53 -5.95 -4.02 3.96
CA HIS A 53 -6.20 -4.30 5.37
C HIS A 53 -7.47 -5.13 5.55
N LEU A 54 -7.38 -6.30 6.21
CA LEU A 54 -8.51 -7.16 6.54
C LEU A 54 -8.40 -7.68 7.98
N ASP A 55 -9.44 -7.49 8.80
CA ASP A 55 -9.57 -8.07 10.15
C ASP A 55 -8.32 -7.90 11.05
N ASN A 56 -7.75 -6.69 11.08
CA ASN A 56 -6.51 -6.34 11.83
C ASN A 56 -5.24 -7.03 11.32
N LYS A 57 -5.25 -7.49 10.07
CA LYS A 57 -4.09 -8.01 9.35
C LYS A 57 -3.92 -7.25 8.04
N ILE A 58 -2.71 -7.29 7.51
CA ILE A 58 -2.47 -6.89 6.13
C ILE A 58 -2.46 -8.16 5.28
N LEU A 59 -3.29 -8.16 4.24
CA LEU A 59 -3.21 -9.14 3.17
C LEU A 59 -2.25 -8.62 2.13
N PHE A 60 -1.32 -9.49 1.76
CA PHE A 60 -0.42 -9.28 0.64
C PHE A 60 -0.68 -10.41 -0.35
N SER A 61 -1.24 -10.06 -1.50
CA SER A 61 -1.56 -11.00 -2.56
C SER A 61 -0.63 -10.80 -3.73
N PHE A 62 -0.04 -11.89 -4.22
CA PHE A 62 0.80 -11.92 -5.42
C PHE A 62 0.38 -13.09 -6.28
N GLU A 63 -0.13 -12.81 -7.47
CA GLU A 63 -0.79 -13.80 -8.35
C GLU A 63 -1.82 -14.65 -7.57
N ASP A 64 -1.66 -15.97 -7.54
CA ASP A 64 -2.56 -16.91 -6.87
C ASP A 64 -2.21 -17.13 -5.38
N SER A 65 -1.21 -16.43 -4.85
CA SER A 65 -0.78 -16.54 -3.46
C SER A 65 -1.29 -15.38 -2.62
N THR A 66 -1.62 -15.65 -1.36
CA THR A 66 -2.00 -14.61 -0.39
C THR A 66 -1.39 -14.94 0.95
N GLU A 67 -0.63 -13.99 1.46
CA GLU A 67 0.03 -14.04 2.76
C GLU A 67 -0.61 -13.03 3.72
N ARG A 68 -0.52 -13.32 5.02
CA ARG A 68 -1.11 -12.48 6.07
C ARG A 68 -0.02 -11.98 6.99
N PHE A 69 -0.01 -10.67 7.20
CA PHE A 69 0.95 -9.98 8.04
C PHE A 69 0.27 -9.26 9.19
N ASN A 70 1.00 -9.05 10.28
CA ASN A 70 0.48 -8.31 11.44
C ASN A 70 0.40 -6.81 11.19
N ASP A 71 1.24 -6.29 10.31
CA ASP A 71 1.37 -4.88 9.99
C ASP A 71 1.97 -4.70 8.60
N ILE A 72 1.87 -3.48 8.06
CA ILE A 72 2.38 -3.16 6.72
C ILE A 72 3.90 -3.20 6.68
N TRP A 73 4.59 -2.89 7.79
CA TRP A 73 6.05 -2.94 7.83
C TRP A 73 6.57 -4.35 7.57
N SER A 74 5.90 -5.37 8.10
CA SER A 74 6.21 -6.77 7.88
C SER A 74 6.07 -7.15 6.40
N VAL A 75 5.08 -6.60 5.69
CA VAL A 75 4.97 -6.76 4.22
C VAL A 75 6.18 -6.15 3.52
N ILE A 76 6.56 -4.91 3.88
CA ILE A 76 7.69 -4.22 3.24
C ILE A 76 8.99 -5.02 3.39
N VAL A 77 9.26 -5.55 4.59
CA VAL A 77 10.55 -6.20 4.88
C VAL A 77 10.58 -7.71 4.61
N GLN A 78 9.43 -8.39 4.55
CA GLN A 78 9.37 -9.86 4.43
C GLN A 78 8.54 -10.35 3.25
N GLY A 79 7.63 -9.52 2.71
CA GLY A 79 6.81 -9.87 1.55
C GLY A 79 7.70 -10.21 0.36
N ARG A 80 7.29 -11.21 -0.42
CA ARG A 80 8.06 -11.69 -1.56
C ARG A 80 7.27 -11.64 -2.86
N THR A 81 7.94 -11.27 -3.94
CA THR A 81 7.40 -11.25 -5.30
C THR A 81 8.42 -11.89 -6.23
N ASP A 82 8.06 -12.98 -6.91
CA ASP A 82 8.98 -13.72 -7.79
C ASP A 82 10.32 -14.15 -7.15
N GLY A 83 10.32 -14.33 -5.81
CA GLY A 83 11.51 -14.74 -5.05
C GLY A 83 12.29 -13.58 -4.44
N ASP A 84 12.09 -12.36 -4.92
CA ASP A 84 12.70 -11.14 -4.38
C ASP A 84 11.88 -10.56 -3.23
N PHE A 85 12.53 -9.82 -2.32
CA PHE A 85 11.83 -9.10 -1.25
C PHE A 85 11.16 -7.84 -1.78
N PHE A 86 9.99 -7.51 -1.25
CA PHE A 86 9.17 -6.37 -1.66
C PHE A 86 9.95 -5.05 -1.68
N ILE A 87 10.72 -4.77 -0.63
CA ILE A 87 11.52 -3.53 -0.54
C ILE A 87 12.60 -3.43 -1.61
N ASP A 88 13.16 -4.56 -2.04
CA ASP A 88 14.26 -4.60 -3.01
C ASP A 88 13.74 -4.28 -4.41
N CYS A 89 12.53 -4.73 -4.75
CA CYS A 89 11.89 -4.48 -6.05
C CYS A 89 10.93 -3.28 -6.05
N TRP A 90 10.72 -2.60 -4.93
CA TRP A 90 9.72 -1.51 -4.78
C TRP A 90 9.83 -0.43 -5.86
N ASN A 91 11.05 0.02 -6.17
CA ASN A 91 11.27 1.09 -7.16
C ASN A 91 10.99 0.66 -8.60
N GLU A 92 10.88 -0.64 -8.86
CA GLU A 92 10.52 -1.20 -10.17
C GLU A 92 9.01 -1.44 -10.30
N MET A 93 8.27 -1.36 -9.19
CA MET A 93 6.82 -1.52 -9.20
C MET A 93 6.12 -0.28 -9.74
N SER A 94 5.05 -0.50 -10.48
CA SER A 94 4.15 0.56 -10.91
C SER A 94 2.83 0.47 -10.16
N ILE A 95 2.29 1.63 -9.75
CA ILE A 95 1.00 1.70 -9.07
C ILE A 95 -0.09 1.66 -10.12
N LYS A 96 -0.94 0.63 -10.06
CA LYS A 96 -2.02 0.41 -11.01
C LYS A 96 -3.32 1.07 -10.56
N ALA A 97 -3.69 0.90 -9.29
CA ALA A 97 -4.92 1.43 -8.75
C ALA A 97 -4.85 1.66 -7.24
N LEU A 98 -5.71 2.58 -6.77
CA LEU A 98 -5.91 2.96 -5.37
C LEU A 98 -7.41 2.96 -5.10
N PHE A 99 -7.90 2.02 -4.29
CA PHE A 99 -9.32 1.89 -3.93
C PHE A 99 -9.59 2.45 -2.54
#